data_AF-A0A515A3Z7-F1
#
_entry.id   AF-A0A515A3Z7-F1
#
_cell.length_a   1.000
_cell.length_b   1.000
_cell.length_c   1.000
_cell.angle_alpha   90.00
_cell.angle_beta   90.00
_cell.angle_gamma   90.00
#
_symmetry.space_group_name_H-M   'P 1'
#
loop_
_entity.id
_entity.type
_entity.pdbx_description
1 polymer ?
#
loop_
_entity_poly.entity_id
_entity_poly.type
_entity_poly.pdbx_seq_one_letter_code
_entity_poly.pdbx_strand_id
1 'polypeptide(L)'
;MPLTREILHLNTAIQQMTPAKGIASLEKAFSQLQELLDRLRQTNEHNPRYLLAWNLVTYYAPSDLKTLQESFANSQRVEFSAQAIETYEMAFTHFMEQLDLAISLLV
;
A
#
# COMPACT_ATOMS: atom_id res chain seq x y z
N MET A 1 7.80 -19.30 3.09
CA MET A 1 7.41 -19.53 4.49
C MET A 1 5.94 -19.14 4.69
N PRO A 2 5.25 -19.59 5.76
CA PRO A 2 3.85 -19.21 6.01
C PRO A 2 3.63 -17.68 6.04
N LEU A 3 4.51 -16.91 6.67
CA LEU A 3 4.47 -15.43 6.69
C LEU A 3 4.56 -14.80 5.29
N THR A 4 5.47 -15.27 4.43
CA THR A 4 5.58 -14.78 3.05
C THR A 4 4.29 -15.00 2.27
N ARG A 5 3.61 -16.15 2.47
CA ARG A 5 2.33 -16.43 1.79
C ARG A 5 1.21 -15.54 2.30
N GLU A 6 1.17 -15.27 3.60
CA GLU A 6 0.21 -14.36 4.21
C GLU A 6 0.36 -12.93 3.66
N ILE A 7 1.61 -12.45 3.55
CA ILE A 7 1.95 -11.16 2.93
C ILE A 7 1.48 -11.10 1.48
N LEU A 8 1.79 -12.13 0.68
CA LEU A 8 1.36 -12.20 -0.73
C LEU A 8 -0.16 -12.23 -0.88
N HIS A 9 -0.85 -12.96 0.01
CA HIS A 9 -2.31 -13.03 0.01
C HIS A 9 -2.93 -11.67 0.37
N LEU A 10 -2.40 -10.99 1.40
CA LEU A 10 -2.87 -9.67 1.79
C LEU A 10 -2.59 -8.63 0.69
N ASN A 11 -1.40 -8.65 0.07
CA ASN A 11 -1.10 -7.80 -1.07
C ASN A 11 -2.09 -8.04 -2.22
N THR A 12 -2.38 -9.30 -2.55
CA THR A 12 -3.39 -9.63 -3.58
C THR A 12 -4.77 -9.06 -3.23
N ALA A 13 -5.18 -9.14 -1.97
CA ALA A 13 -6.45 -8.55 -1.52
C ALA A 13 -6.45 -7.02 -1.61
N ILE A 14 -5.31 -6.38 -1.30
CA ILE A 14 -5.09 -4.94 -1.50
C ILE A 14 -5.21 -4.62 -2.99
N GLN A 15 -4.50 -5.30 -3.89
CA GLN A 15 -4.54 -5.09 -5.35
C GLN A 15 -5.94 -5.23 -5.98
N GLN A 16 -6.88 -5.90 -5.31
CA GLN A 16 -8.29 -6.01 -5.73
C GLN A 16 -9.20 -4.90 -5.17
N MET A 17 -8.66 -3.97 -4.38
CA MET A 17 -9.38 -2.80 -3.90
C MET A 17 -9.59 -1.81 -5.03
N THR A 18 -10.78 -1.23 -5.07
CA THR A 18 -11.16 -0.19 -6.02
C THR A 18 -11.15 1.16 -5.33
N PRO A 19 -10.85 2.28 -6.04
CA PRO A 19 -10.92 3.63 -5.48
C PRO A 19 -12.27 3.94 -4.81
N ALA A 20 -13.36 3.30 -5.26
CA ALA A 20 -14.71 3.43 -4.72
C ALA A 20 -14.92 2.85 -3.30
N LYS A 21 -14.05 1.94 -2.82
CA LYS A 21 -14.17 1.34 -1.47
C LYS A 21 -13.70 2.27 -0.35
N GLY A 22 -13.19 3.46 -0.69
CA GLY A 22 -12.70 4.47 0.25
C GLY A 22 -11.35 4.13 0.89
N ILE A 23 -10.71 5.13 1.49
CA ILE A 23 -9.35 5.04 2.03
C ILE A 23 -9.26 4.23 3.33
N ALA A 24 -10.29 4.23 4.18
CA ALA A 24 -10.23 3.59 5.50
C ALA A 24 -9.95 2.06 5.43
N SER A 25 -10.51 1.38 4.42
CA SER A 25 -10.25 -0.05 4.21
C SER A 25 -8.81 -0.31 3.75
N LEU A 26 -8.27 0.58 2.91
CA LEU A 26 -6.91 0.52 2.42
C LEU A 26 -5.91 0.77 3.55
N GLU A 27 -6.13 1.79 4.39
CA GLU A 27 -5.29 2.09 5.56
C GLU A 27 -5.16 0.89 6.49
N LYS A 28 -6.30 0.25 6.81
CA LYS A 28 -6.30 -0.93 7.67
C LYS A 28 -5.49 -2.07 7.08
N ALA A 29 -5.69 -2.37 5.79
CA ALA A 29 -4.95 -3.45 5.13
C ALA A 29 -3.46 -3.12 5.00
N PHE A 30 -3.12 -1.84 4.76
CA PHE A 30 -1.76 -1.36 4.70
C PHE A 30 -1.05 -1.47 6.07
N SER A 31 -1.70 -1.10 7.17
CA SER A 31 -1.14 -1.29 8.51
C SER A 31 -0.90 -2.76 8.83
N GLN A 32 -1.83 -3.65 8.46
CA GLN A 32 -1.64 -5.11 8.61
C GLN A 32 -0.45 -5.61 7.80
N LEU A 33 -0.26 -5.09 6.58
CA LEU A 33 0.88 -5.45 5.74
C LEU A 33 2.21 -4.98 6.35
N GLN A 34 2.26 -3.78 6.92
CA GLN A 34 3.42 -3.26 7.63
C GLN A 34 3.83 -4.16 8.82
N GLU A 35 2.85 -4.58 9.63
CA GLU A 35 3.09 -5.50 10.76
C GLU A 35 3.65 -6.85 10.29
N LEU A 36 3.07 -7.42 9.22
CA LEU A 36 3.55 -8.70 8.68
C LEU A 36 4.97 -8.59 8.11
N LEU A 37 5.29 -7.49 7.42
CA LEU A 37 6.64 -7.24 6.91
C LEU A 37 7.67 -7.05 8.02
N ASP A 38 7.33 -6.34 9.10
CA ASP A 38 8.25 -6.21 10.24
C ASP A 38 8.48 -7.57 10.91
N ARG A 39 7.42 -8.37 11.09
CA ARG A 39 7.56 -9.76 11.57
C ARG A 39 8.44 -10.59 10.63
N LEU A 40 8.25 -10.49 9.31
CA LEU A 40 9.09 -11.20 8.33
C LEU A 40 10.55 -10.77 8.43
N ARG A 41 10.83 -9.47 8.52
CA ARG A 41 12.18 -8.92 8.71
C ARG A 41 12.84 -9.51 9.97
N GLN A 42 12.12 -9.54 11.08
CA GLN A 42 12.62 -10.09 12.35
C GLN A 42 12.95 -11.59 12.28
N THR A 43 12.31 -12.36 11.37
CA THR A 43 12.67 -13.80 11.20
C THR A 43 14.05 -14.00 10.58
N ASN A 44 14.54 -13.05 9.77
CA ASN A 44 15.86 -13.10 9.18
C ASN A 44 16.30 -11.70 8.74
N GLU A 45 16.92 -10.96 9.66
CA GLU A 45 17.36 -9.58 9.43
C GLU A 45 18.49 -9.47 8.40
N HIS A 46 19.18 -10.57 8.11
CA HIS A 46 20.24 -10.63 7.12
C HIS A 46 19.74 -10.97 5.71
N ASN A 47 18.45 -11.25 5.53
CA ASN A 47 17.89 -11.42 4.20
C ASN A 47 17.68 -10.04 3.54
N PRO A 48 18.47 -9.69 2.51
CA PRO A 48 18.39 -8.36 1.90
C PRO A 48 17.03 -8.10 1.27
N ARG A 49 16.33 -9.13 0.78
CA ARG A 49 14.98 -8.98 0.20
C ARG A 49 13.95 -8.56 1.25
N TYR A 50 14.03 -9.12 2.45
CA TYR A 50 13.11 -8.78 3.54
C TYR A 50 13.37 -7.36 4.04
N LEU A 51 14.64 -6.99 4.19
CA LEU A 51 15.03 -5.64 4.58
C LEU A 51 14.60 -4.59 3.55
N LEU A 52 14.79 -4.88 2.26
CA LEU A 52 14.38 -3.97 1.17
C LEU A 52 12.86 -3.82 1.09
N ALA A 53 12.11 -4.91 1.11
CA ALA A 53 10.64 -4.87 1.10
C ALA A 53 10.10 -4.09 2.31
N TRP A 54 10.64 -4.35 3.50
CA TRP A 54 10.30 -3.62 4.71
C TRP A 54 10.64 -2.12 4.58
N ASN A 55 11.84 -1.76 4.13
CA ASN A 55 12.23 -0.36 3.97
C ASN A 55 11.31 0.40 3.00
N LEU A 56 10.95 -0.20 1.86
CA LEU A 56 10.05 0.42 0.88
C LEU A 56 8.68 0.70 1.49
N VAL A 57 8.11 -0.28 2.19
CA VAL A 57 6.76 -0.16 2.78
C VAL A 57 6.74 0.69 4.05
N THR A 58 7.81 0.72 4.83
CA THR A 58 7.87 1.48 6.09
C THR A 58 8.24 2.94 5.89
N TYR A 59 9.10 3.28 4.92
CA TYR A 59 9.59 4.65 4.74
C TYR A 59 8.98 5.40 3.56
N TYR A 60 8.64 4.71 2.46
CA TYR A 60 8.17 5.38 1.23
C TYR A 60 6.65 5.34 1.11
N ALA A 61 6.04 4.18 1.31
CA ALA A 61 4.59 4.04 1.17
C ALA A 61 3.75 4.94 2.12
N PRO A 62 4.19 5.35 3.32
CA PRO A 62 3.42 6.31 4.13
C PRO A 62 3.31 7.70 3.51
N SER A 63 4.33 8.14 2.76
CA SER A 63 4.27 9.41 2.03
C SER A 63 3.21 9.35 0.93
N ASP A 64 3.20 8.26 0.17
CA ASP A 64 2.22 8.05 -0.90
C ASP A 64 0.79 7.91 -0.35
N LEU A 65 0.63 7.21 0.78
CA LEU A 65 -0.65 7.11 1.48
C LEU A 65 -1.17 8.49 1.91
N LYS A 66 -0.29 9.37 2.39
CA LYS A 66 -0.65 10.74 2.74
C LYS A 66 -1.11 11.53 1.52
N THR A 67 -0.39 11.43 0.39
CA THR A 67 -0.81 12.07 -0.87
C THR A 67 -2.16 11.55 -1.35
N LEU A 68 -2.43 10.26 -1.19
CA LEU A 68 -3.71 9.64 -1.49
C LEU A 68 -4.84 10.20 -0.61
N GLN A 69 -4.61 10.31 0.70
CA GLN A 69 -5.56 10.91 1.66
C GLN A 69 -5.90 12.35 1.31
N GLU A 70 -4.90 13.17 0.99
CA GLU A 70 -5.09 14.56 0.59
C GLU A 70 -5.88 14.66 -0.73
N SER A 71 -5.57 13.81 -1.71
CA SER A 71 -6.28 13.76 -2.99
C SER A 71 -7.75 13.36 -2.84
N PHE A 72 -8.05 12.38 -1.99
CA PHE A 72 -9.42 11.97 -1.69
C PHE A 72 -10.20 13.04 -0.92
N ALA A 73 -9.57 13.72 0.05
CA ALA A 73 -10.21 14.84 0.74
C ALA A 73 -10.57 15.96 -0.25
N ASN A 74 -9.72 16.22 -1.24
CA ASN A 74 -9.99 17.18 -2.30
C ASN A 74 -11.12 16.72 -3.23
N SER A 75 -11.18 15.44 -3.60
CA SER A 75 -12.24 14.91 -4.46
C SER A 75 -13.63 14.94 -3.79
N GLN A 76 -13.70 14.93 -2.46
CA GLN A 76 -14.94 15.04 -1.69
C GLN A 76 -15.40 16.50 -1.47
N ARG A 77 -14.47 17.46 -1.48
CA ARG A 77 -14.75 18.89 -1.18
C ARG A 77 -15.21 19.70 -2.38
N VAL A 78 -14.68 19.39 -3.56
CA VAL A 78 -15.02 20.09 -4.80
C VAL A 78 -16.18 19.31 -5.43
N GLU A 79 -17.37 19.90 -5.56
CA GLU A 79 -18.52 19.31 -6.27
C GLU A 79 -18.04 18.60 -7.55
N PHE A 80 -17.95 17.25 -7.52
CA PHE A 80 -17.58 16.34 -8.60
C PHE A 80 -16.70 16.95 -9.71
N SER A 81 -15.58 17.57 -9.35
CA SER A 81 -14.59 17.94 -10.36
C SER A 81 -14.01 16.66 -10.95
N ALA A 82 -14.28 16.40 -12.22
CA ALA A 82 -13.74 15.25 -12.94
C ALA A 82 -12.21 15.17 -12.78
N GLN A 83 -11.53 16.33 -12.74
CA GLN A 83 -10.07 16.42 -12.52
C GLN A 83 -9.65 15.95 -11.13
N ALA A 84 -10.43 16.26 -10.09
CA ALA A 84 -10.10 15.85 -8.72
C ALA A 84 -10.29 14.34 -8.53
N ILE A 85 -11.31 13.76 -9.18
CA ILE A 85 -11.54 12.31 -9.20
C ILE A 85 -10.41 11.60 -9.94
N GLU A 86 -10.05 12.07 -11.14
CA GLU A 86 -8.94 11.53 -11.92
C GLU A 86 -7.61 11.58 -11.15
N THR A 87 -7.34 12.69 -10.46
CA THR A 87 -6.13 12.84 -9.64
C THR A 87 -6.09 11.82 -8.50
N TYR A 88 -7.22 11.61 -7.83
CA TYR A 88 -7.35 10.59 -6.78
C TYR A 88 -7.16 9.17 -7.33
N GLU A 89 -7.78 8.84 -8.47
CA GLU A 89 -7.65 7.52 -9.10
C GLU A 89 -6.21 7.24 -9.55
N MET A 90 -5.51 8.24 -10.10
CA MET A 90 -4.09 8.13 -10.41
C MET A 90 -3.22 7.93 -9.17
N ALA A 91 -3.46 8.71 -8.11
CA ALA A 91 -2.74 8.56 -6.85
C ALA A 91 -2.98 7.16 -6.23
N PHE A 92 -4.21 6.65 -6.36
CA PHE A 92 -4.56 5.31 -5.92
C PHE A 92 -3.75 4.27 -6.71
N THR A 93 -3.83 4.27 -8.04
CA THR A 93 -3.08 3.34 -8.89
C THR A 93 -1.57 3.38 -8.60
N HIS A 94 -0.98 4.57 -8.48
CA HIS A 94 0.44 4.71 -8.15
C HIS A 94 0.79 4.07 -6.81
N PHE A 95 -0.02 4.31 -5.77
CA PHE A 95 0.19 3.68 -4.46
C PHE A 95 0.15 2.14 -4.56
N MET A 96 -0.80 1.60 -5.33
CA MET A 96 -0.95 0.15 -5.54
C MET A 96 0.27 -0.45 -6.25
N GLU A 97 0.76 0.21 -7.30
CA GLU A 97 1.93 -0.22 -8.08
C GLU A 97 3.22 -0.23 -7.24
N GLN A 98 3.45 0.83 -6.45
CA GLN A 98 4.61 0.89 -5.55
C GLN A 98 4.55 -0.21 -4.50
N LEU A 99 3.36 -0.49 -3.96
CA LEU A 99 3.18 -1.54 -2.98
C LEU A 99 3.44 -2.92 -3.58
N ASP A 100 2.90 -3.21 -4.77
CA ASP A 100 3.11 -4.49 -5.44
C ASP A 100 4.59 -4.71 -5.77
N LEU A 101 5.27 -3.66 -6.26
CA LEU A 101 6.71 -3.70 -6.54
C LEU A 101 7.51 -4.06 -5.28
N ALA A 102 7.22 -3.42 -4.14
CA ALA A 102 7.89 -3.71 -2.89
C ALA A 102 7.70 -5.17 -2.43
N ILE A 103 6.48 -5.72 -2.61
CA ILE A 103 6.15 -7.09 -2.23
C ILE A 103 6.71 -8.12 -3.22
N SER A 104 6.86 -7.77 -4.50
CA SER A 104 7.45 -8.64 -5.53
C SER A 104 8.86 -9.12 -5.20
N LEU A 105 9.59 -8.35 -4.38
CA LEU A 105 10.93 -8.71 -3.89
C LEU A 105 10.95 -9.97 -3.03
N LEU A 106 9.81 -10.39 -2.49
CA LEU A 106 9.67 -11.56 -1.62
C LEU A 106 9.47 -12.89 -2.38
N VAL A 107 9.36 -12.84 -3.72
CA VAL A 107 9.11 -13.99 -4.61
C VAL A 107 10.43 -14.62 -5.10
#